data_AF-A0A3D5APP1-F1
#
_entry.id   AF-A0A3D5APP1-F1
#
_cell.length_a   1.000
_cell.length_b   1.000
_cell.length_c   1.000
_cell.angle_alpha   90.00
_cell.angle_beta   90.00
_cell.angle_gamma   90.00
#
_symmetry.space_group_name_H-M   'P 1'
#
loop_
_entity.id
_entity.type
_entity.pdbx_description
1 polymer ?
#
loop_
_entity_poly.entity_id
_entity_poly.type
_entity_poly.pdbx_seq_one_letter_code
_entity_poly.pdbx_strand_id
1 'polypeptide(L)'
;MNRGAGWEPSTEAEVALYDALVTGDQEKYFRALGRTELLLPVSADAVAGRSPMGWATWTSNDHTHLLAFTSTESMRTCLAEHAGAARRMSFPELSAAWPNQDWWLAVNPGLPIEGYLPSWFVVQLGKGDARLPGQKSSAPRDRLARVEALERAKAARAAAQHPRELREPVRVSATVAPRALPSAPAQSEPAPASSVWTESTPVATPWLQPPRAEPHAPPYSAPLPQRVPSPPPV
;
A
#
# COMPACT_ATOMS: atom_id res chain seq x y z
N MET A 1 15.25 -7.93 3.58
CA MET A 1 14.03 -7.15 3.24
C MET A 1 12.99 -7.37 4.32
N ASN A 2 12.72 -6.36 5.16
CA ASN A 2 11.64 -6.39 6.14
C ASN A 2 10.76 -5.15 5.89
N ARG A 3 9.83 -5.23 4.93
CA ARG A 3 8.84 -4.18 4.68
C ARG A 3 7.53 -4.65 5.31
N GLY A 4 7.22 -4.19 6.52
CA GLY A 4 5.95 -4.54 7.17
C GLY A 4 5.89 -4.45 8.70
N ALA A 5 6.81 -3.78 9.38
CA ALA A 5 6.68 -3.58 10.82
C ALA A 5 6.06 -2.20 11.09
N GLY A 6 4.74 -2.16 11.31
CA GLY A 6 4.08 -1.08 12.06
C GLY A 6 2.78 -0.50 11.50
N TRP A 7 2.34 -0.84 10.28
CA TRP A 7 1.05 -0.36 9.74
C TRP A 7 -0.02 -1.44 9.87
N GLU A 8 -1.18 -1.05 10.41
CA GLU A 8 -2.37 -1.89 10.53
C GLU A 8 -3.58 -1.15 9.92
N PRO A 9 -4.44 -1.82 9.13
CA PRO A 9 -5.65 -1.20 8.61
C PRO A 9 -6.54 -0.72 9.76
N SER A 10 -6.89 0.56 9.74
CA SER A 10 -7.66 1.23 10.81
C SER A 10 -9.17 1.16 10.58
N THR A 11 -9.61 0.74 9.38
CA THR A 11 -11.03 0.67 9.02
C THR A 11 -11.35 -0.61 8.24
N GLU A 12 -12.62 -1.02 8.22
CA GLU A 12 -13.08 -2.16 7.43
C GLU A 12 -12.79 -1.98 5.93
N ALA A 13 -12.89 -0.75 5.42
CA ALA A 13 -12.52 -0.43 4.04
C ALA A 13 -11.04 -0.73 3.76
N GLU A 14 -10.14 -0.37 4.68
CA GLU A 14 -8.71 -0.65 4.56
C GLU A 14 -8.40 -2.15 4.69
N VAL A 15 -9.13 -2.87 5.55
CA VAL A 15 -9.05 -4.33 5.63
C VAL A 15 -9.44 -4.96 4.29
N ALA A 16 -10.53 -4.51 3.67
CA ALA A 16 -10.98 -5.02 2.37
C ALA A 16 -9.97 -4.72 1.24
N LEU A 17 -9.35 -3.52 1.25
CA LEU A 17 -8.30 -3.16 0.31
C LEU A 17 -7.05 -4.04 0.51
N TYR A 18 -6.62 -4.22 1.74
CA TYR A 18 -5.47 -5.04 2.08
C TYR A 18 -5.69 -6.52 1.71
N ASP A 19 -6.86 -7.09 2.03
CA ASP A 19 -7.21 -8.47 1.66
C ASP A 19 -7.23 -8.66 0.13
N ALA A 20 -7.72 -7.67 -0.63
CA ALA A 20 -7.67 -7.72 -2.08
C ALA A 20 -6.23 -7.74 -2.62
N LEU A 21 -5.31 -6.98 -2.01
CA LEU A 21 -3.89 -7.00 -2.38
C LEU A 21 -3.21 -8.32 -2.01
N VAL A 22 -3.48 -8.86 -0.83
CA VAL A 22 -2.95 -10.17 -0.37
C VAL A 22 -3.41 -11.30 -1.29
N THR A 23 -4.65 -11.24 -1.76
CA THR A 23 -5.20 -12.23 -2.70
C THR A 23 -4.82 -11.98 -4.16
N GLY A 24 -4.18 -10.84 -4.47
CA GLY A 24 -3.83 -10.43 -5.84
C GLY A 24 -5.05 -10.09 -6.71
N ASP A 25 -6.22 -9.84 -6.10
CA ASP A 25 -7.45 -9.53 -6.79
C ASP A 25 -7.59 -8.02 -7.00
N GLN A 26 -7.04 -7.55 -8.12
CA GLN A 26 -7.00 -6.14 -8.45
C GLN A 26 -8.40 -5.54 -8.73
N GLU A 27 -9.32 -6.32 -9.32
CA GLU A 27 -10.70 -5.86 -9.52
C GLU A 27 -11.42 -5.68 -8.18
N LYS A 28 -11.20 -6.61 -7.22
CA LYS A 28 -11.72 -6.48 -5.86
C LYS A 28 -11.14 -5.26 -5.14
N TYR A 29 -9.85 -4.98 -5.31
CA TYR A 29 -9.21 -3.77 -4.75
C TYR A 29 -9.91 -2.51 -5.24
N PHE A 30 -10.03 -2.33 -6.56
CA PHE A 30 -10.64 -1.12 -7.12
C PHE A 30 -12.14 -1.03 -6.86
N ARG A 31 -12.85 -2.15 -6.76
CA ARG A 31 -14.26 -2.21 -6.37
C ARG A 31 -14.44 -1.78 -4.91
N ALA A 32 -13.55 -2.19 -4.01
CA ALA A 32 -13.55 -1.74 -2.63
C ALA A 32 -13.22 -0.24 -2.58
N LEU A 33 -12.16 0.18 -3.28
CA LEU A 33 -11.72 1.57 -3.32
C LEU A 33 -12.82 2.52 -3.83
N GLY A 34 -13.49 2.18 -4.93
CA GLY A 34 -14.56 2.98 -5.52
C GLY A 34 -15.80 3.16 -4.62
N ARG A 35 -15.93 2.36 -3.54
CA ARG A 35 -17.00 2.47 -2.54
C ARG A 35 -16.56 3.21 -1.27
N THR A 36 -15.27 3.45 -1.11
CA THR A 36 -14.69 4.12 0.06
C THR A 36 -14.83 5.64 -0.10
N GLU A 37 -15.17 6.31 0.99
CA GLU A 37 -15.05 7.77 1.06
C GLU A 37 -13.59 8.16 1.24
N LEU A 38 -13.11 9.07 0.41
CA LEU A 38 -11.73 9.56 0.45
C LEU A 38 -11.63 10.83 1.29
N LEU A 39 -10.55 10.92 2.05
CA LEU A 39 -10.11 12.11 2.77
C LEU A 39 -9.08 12.84 1.93
N LEU A 40 -9.44 14.05 1.50
CA LEU A 40 -8.59 14.94 0.73
C LEU A 40 -8.05 16.00 1.68
N PRO A 41 -6.73 16.04 1.96
CA PRO A 41 -6.18 17.07 2.82
C PRO A 41 -6.47 18.46 2.25
N VAL A 42 -6.77 19.41 3.13
CA VAL A 42 -6.94 20.81 2.79
C VAL A 42 -5.94 21.65 3.57
N SER A 43 -5.44 22.72 2.96
CA SER A 43 -4.49 23.61 3.65
C SER A 43 -5.18 24.37 4.78
N ALA A 44 -4.45 24.66 5.85
CA ALA A 44 -4.99 25.42 6.99
C ALA A 44 -5.50 26.82 6.59
N ASP A 45 -4.87 27.45 5.59
CA ASP A 45 -5.33 28.74 5.05
C ASP A 45 -6.63 28.64 4.25
N ALA A 46 -6.87 27.52 3.57
CA ALA A 46 -8.15 27.25 2.93
C ALA A 46 -9.26 27.08 3.97
N VAL A 47 -8.99 26.37 5.07
CA VAL A 47 -9.94 26.21 6.19
C VAL A 47 -10.25 27.56 6.84
N ALA A 48 -9.25 28.43 6.97
CA ALA A 48 -9.41 29.75 7.56
C ALA A 48 -10.03 30.80 6.62
N GLY A 49 -10.44 30.42 5.40
CA GLY A 49 -11.02 31.34 4.41
C GLY A 49 -10.03 32.37 3.86
N ARG A 50 -8.72 32.20 4.10
CA ARG A 50 -7.66 33.09 3.62
C ARG A 50 -7.16 32.72 2.22
N SER A 51 -7.43 31.50 1.78
CA SER A 51 -7.16 31.02 0.43
C SER A 51 -8.37 30.27 -0.13
N PRO A 52 -8.50 30.19 -1.48
CA PRO A 52 -9.45 29.28 -2.10
C PRO A 52 -9.22 27.85 -1.62
N MET A 53 -10.31 27.08 -1.55
CA MET A 53 -10.26 25.67 -1.14
C MET A 53 -9.60 24.81 -2.23
N GLY A 54 -8.28 24.79 -2.23
CA GLY A 54 -7.44 24.11 -3.21
C GLY A 54 -7.30 22.61 -2.95
N TRP A 55 -6.77 21.90 -3.93
CA TRP A 55 -6.44 20.47 -3.84
C TRP A 55 -5.06 20.30 -3.23
N ALA A 56 -4.90 19.33 -2.32
CA ALA A 56 -3.57 18.94 -1.84
C ALA A 56 -2.84 18.17 -2.95
N THR A 57 -1.88 18.83 -3.58
CA THR A 57 -1.08 18.26 -4.67
C THR A 57 0.36 18.06 -4.27
N TRP A 58 0.96 16.97 -4.75
CA TRP A 58 2.38 16.66 -4.62
C TRP A 58 2.94 16.29 -5.99
N THR A 59 4.09 16.86 -6.36
CA THR A 59 4.79 16.56 -7.61
C THR A 59 5.92 15.57 -7.37
N SER A 60 5.89 14.45 -8.09
CA SER A 60 6.95 13.44 -8.09
C SER A 60 7.02 12.78 -9.46
N ASN A 61 8.21 12.36 -9.89
CA ASN A 61 8.40 11.62 -11.15
C ASN A 61 7.75 12.32 -12.36
N ASP A 62 7.94 13.64 -12.47
CA ASP A 62 7.36 14.50 -13.52
C ASP A 62 5.83 14.58 -13.55
N HIS A 63 5.13 13.97 -12.59
CA HIS A 63 3.67 13.94 -12.51
C HIS A 63 3.17 14.70 -11.29
N THR A 64 2.04 15.40 -11.47
CA THR A 64 1.30 16.01 -10.35
C THR A 64 0.29 15.01 -9.82
N HIS A 65 0.35 14.76 -8.52
CA HIS A 65 -0.52 13.84 -7.81
C HIS A 65 -1.43 14.60 -6.86
N LEU A 66 -2.71 14.28 -6.88
CA LEU A 66 -3.69 14.69 -5.88
C LEU A 66 -3.65 13.66 -4.75
N LEU A 67 -3.47 14.12 -3.51
CA LEU A 67 -3.39 13.26 -2.34
C LEU A 67 -4.79 12.88 -1.84
N ALA A 68 -5.01 11.59 -1.60
CA ALA A 68 -6.21 11.06 -1.00
C ALA A 68 -5.90 9.96 0.02
N PHE A 69 -6.67 9.90 1.10
CA PHE A 69 -6.50 8.91 2.16
C PHE A 69 -7.80 8.19 2.46
N THR A 70 -7.72 6.92 2.84
CA THR A 70 -8.91 6.11 3.19
C THR A 70 -9.32 6.25 4.65
N SER A 71 -8.45 6.80 5.50
CA SER A 71 -8.74 7.08 6.90
C SER A 71 -7.87 8.22 7.45
N THR A 72 -8.29 8.79 8.59
CA THR A 72 -7.51 9.84 9.26
C THR A 72 -6.19 9.31 9.80
N GLU A 73 -6.16 8.04 10.20
CA GLU A 73 -4.93 7.39 10.67
C GLU A 73 -3.95 7.21 9.51
N SER A 74 -4.40 6.72 8.35
CA SER A 74 -3.58 6.66 7.13
C SER A 74 -3.02 8.04 6.73
N MET A 75 -3.85 9.09 6.82
CA MET A 75 -3.41 10.47 6.57
C MET A 75 -2.34 10.93 7.57
N ARG A 76 -2.52 10.66 8.88
CA ARG A 76 -1.53 11.00 9.92
C ARG A 76 -0.23 10.23 9.78
N THR A 77 -0.30 8.95 9.41
CA THR A 77 0.90 8.15 9.13
C THR A 77 1.71 8.74 7.98
N CYS A 78 1.04 9.25 6.94
CA CYS A 78 1.73 9.79 5.76
C CYS A 78 2.21 11.24 5.93
N LEU A 79 1.39 12.11 6.55
CA LEU A 79 1.67 13.55 6.66
C LEU A 79 2.26 13.97 8.02
N ALA A 80 2.22 13.11 9.03
CA ALA A 80 2.62 13.40 10.41
C ALA A 80 1.96 14.70 10.93
N GLU A 81 2.75 15.63 11.48
CA GLU A 81 2.29 16.94 11.99
C GLU A 81 1.63 17.83 10.92
N HIS A 82 1.78 17.49 9.63
CA HIS A 82 1.15 18.22 8.52
C HIS A 82 -0.23 17.66 8.16
N ALA A 83 -0.73 16.65 8.87
CA ALA A 83 -2.09 16.13 8.73
C ALA A 83 -3.11 17.16 9.25
N GLY A 84 -3.33 18.20 8.44
CA GLY A 84 -4.32 19.24 8.70
C GLY A 84 -5.76 18.74 8.60
N ALA A 85 -6.70 19.67 8.36
CA ALA A 85 -8.06 19.27 8.08
C ALA A 85 -8.16 18.50 6.76
N ALA A 86 -9.20 17.69 6.61
CA ALA A 86 -9.49 16.96 5.38
C ALA A 86 -10.97 17.08 5.01
N ARG A 87 -11.23 17.14 3.71
CA ARG A 87 -12.58 17.05 3.14
C ARG A 87 -12.89 15.59 2.80
N ARG A 88 -14.05 15.10 3.24
CA ARG A 88 -14.59 13.81 2.79
C ARG A 88 -15.20 13.97 1.41
N MET A 89 -14.94 13.03 0.52
CA MET A 89 -15.49 13.01 -0.83
C MET A 89 -15.62 11.58 -1.34
N SER A 90 -16.77 11.26 -1.92
CA SER A 90 -16.96 9.98 -2.61
C SER A 90 -16.26 9.97 -3.97
N PHE A 91 -15.98 8.79 -4.53
CA PHE A 91 -15.42 8.68 -5.89
C PHE A 91 -16.27 9.37 -6.97
N PRO A 92 -17.62 9.26 -6.99
CA PRO A 92 -18.45 10.00 -7.92
C PRO A 92 -18.27 11.52 -7.81
N GLU A 93 -18.26 12.07 -6.60
CA GLU A 93 -18.05 13.51 -6.37
C GLU A 93 -16.64 13.96 -6.79
N LEU A 94 -15.62 13.16 -6.46
CA LEU A 94 -14.24 13.42 -6.85
C LEU A 94 -14.08 13.43 -8.38
N SER A 95 -14.74 12.49 -9.07
CA SER A 95 -14.71 12.44 -10.52
C SER A 95 -15.38 13.65 -11.18
N ALA A 96 -16.47 14.16 -10.58
CA ALA A 96 -17.18 15.32 -11.09
C ALA A 96 -16.42 16.64 -10.85
N ALA A 97 -15.69 16.73 -9.75
CA ALA A 97 -14.92 17.91 -9.36
C ALA A 97 -13.45 17.88 -9.81
N TRP A 98 -13.06 16.90 -10.63
CA TRP A 98 -11.65 16.65 -10.95
C TRP A 98 -10.96 17.86 -11.58
N PRO A 99 -9.87 18.39 -10.99
CA PRO A 99 -9.32 19.69 -11.38
C PRO A 99 -8.53 19.69 -12.69
N ASN A 100 -7.83 18.60 -12.99
CA ASN A 100 -6.92 18.53 -14.14
C ASN A 100 -6.75 17.08 -14.61
N GLN A 101 -6.97 16.84 -15.90
CA GLN A 101 -6.90 15.49 -16.48
C GLN A 101 -5.47 14.94 -16.61
N ASP A 102 -4.44 15.77 -16.52
CA ASP A 102 -3.04 15.32 -16.51
C ASP A 102 -2.56 14.87 -15.13
N TRP A 103 -3.38 15.11 -14.08
CA TRP A 103 -3.05 14.74 -12.72
C TRP A 103 -3.44 13.31 -12.39
N TRP A 104 -2.68 12.72 -11.48
CA TRP A 104 -2.91 11.38 -10.96
C TRP A 104 -3.50 11.47 -9.55
N LEU A 105 -4.30 10.48 -9.16
CA LEU A 105 -4.71 10.31 -7.77
C LEU A 105 -3.69 9.42 -7.07
N ALA A 106 -3.12 9.90 -5.96
CA ALA A 106 -2.29 9.11 -5.07
C ALA A 106 -3.10 8.77 -3.81
N VAL A 107 -3.55 7.52 -3.72
CA VAL A 107 -4.27 6.98 -2.58
C VAL A 107 -3.25 6.38 -1.61
N ASN A 108 -3.23 6.85 -0.37
CA ASN A 108 -2.40 6.33 0.72
C ASN A 108 -0.91 6.13 0.34
N PRO A 109 -0.24 7.13 -0.28
CA PRO A 109 1.12 6.96 -0.77
C PRO A 109 2.08 6.50 0.33
N GLY A 110 2.86 5.45 0.06
CA GLY A 110 3.82 4.89 1.02
C GLY A 110 3.22 3.92 2.05
N LEU A 111 1.90 3.68 2.03
CA LEU A 111 1.27 2.63 2.84
C LEU A 111 1.14 1.31 2.06
N PRO A 112 1.00 0.16 2.75
CA PRO A 112 0.82 -1.14 2.08
C PRO A 112 -0.40 -1.25 1.16
N ILE A 113 -1.38 -0.35 1.32
CA ILE A 113 -2.60 -0.26 0.50
C ILE A 113 -2.54 0.87 -0.54
N GLU A 114 -1.35 1.39 -0.84
CA GLU A 114 -1.17 2.50 -1.78
C GLU A 114 -1.70 2.19 -3.18
N GLY A 115 -2.18 3.23 -3.87
CA GLY A 115 -2.66 3.13 -5.24
C GLY A 115 -2.47 4.43 -6.00
N TYR A 116 -1.93 4.35 -7.22
CA TYR A 116 -1.77 5.50 -8.11
C TYR A 116 -2.66 5.32 -9.32
N LEU A 117 -3.60 6.24 -9.52
CA LEU A 117 -4.63 6.14 -10.55
C LEU A 117 -4.57 7.34 -11.49
N PRO A 118 -4.52 7.13 -12.82
CA PRO A 118 -4.67 8.23 -13.75
C PRO A 118 -6.12 8.77 -13.72
N SER A 119 -6.29 10.04 -14.06
CA SER A 119 -7.57 10.76 -14.08
C SER A 119 -8.71 10.01 -14.77
N TRP A 120 -8.46 9.44 -15.96
CA TRP A 120 -9.47 8.70 -16.72
C TRP A 120 -10.03 7.51 -15.93
N PHE A 121 -9.19 6.86 -15.10
CA PHE A 121 -9.61 5.72 -14.30
C PHE A 121 -10.36 6.16 -13.04
N VAL A 122 -10.03 7.33 -12.48
CA VAL A 122 -10.85 7.96 -11.42
C VAL A 122 -12.27 8.24 -11.94
N VAL A 123 -12.39 8.75 -13.16
CA VAL A 123 -13.71 8.96 -13.81
C VAL A 123 -14.45 7.65 -14.03
N GLN A 124 -13.74 6.58 -14.39
CA GLN A 124 -14.33 5.25 -14.56
C GLN A 124 -14.83 4.67 -13.23
N LEU A 125 -14.04 4.79 -12.16
CA LEU A 125 -14.42 4.37 -10.82
C LEU A 125 -15.60 5.18 -10.26
N GLY A 126 -15.65 6.48 -10.55
CA GLY A 126 -16.79 7.34 -10.21
C GLY A 126 -18.10 6.89 -10.87
N LYS A 127 -18.02 6.19 -12.00
CA LYS A 127 -19.18 5.55 -12.68
C LYS A 127 -19.49 4.15 -12.16
N GLY A 128 -18.70 3.62 -11.22
CA GLY A 128 -18.84 2.28 -10.67
C GLY A 128 -18.20 1.16 -11.49
N ASP A 129 -17.33 1.49 -12.45
CA ASP A 129 -16.62 0.50 -13.26
C ASP A 129 -15.16 0.36 -12.82
N ALA A 130 -14.88 -0.72 -12.10
CA ALA A 130 -13.58 -1.04 -11.51
C ALA A 130 -12.63 -1.84 -12.43
N ARG A 131 -13.01 -2.06 -13.70
CA ARG A 131 -12.24 -2.92 -14.62
C ARG A 131 -11.11 -2.15 -15.29
N LEU A 132 -9.89 -2.68 -15.24
CA LEU A 132 -8.79 -2.11 -16.02
C LEU A 132 -8.91 -2.48 -17.50
N PRO A 133 -8.76 -1.53 -18.44
CA PRO A 133 -8.64 -1.83 -19.86
C PRO A 133 -7.36 -2.65 -20.10
N GLY A 134 -7.48 -3.76 -20.83
CA GLY A 134 -6.35 -4.61 -21.23
C GLY A 134 -5.99 -5.75 -20.27
N GLN A 135 -6.54 -5.80 -19.06
CA GLN A 135 -6.57 -7.05 -18.31
C GLN A 135 -7.60 -7.96 -18.96
N LYS A 136 -7.12 -8.91 -19.79
CA LYS A 136 -7.91 -10.09 -20.13
C LYS A 136 -8.35 -10.66 -18.79
N SER A 137 -9.65 -10.58 -18.51
CA SER A 137 -10.27 -11.34 -17.45
C SER A 137 -9.68 -12.74 -17.51
N SER A 138 -8.98 -13.12 -16.45
CA SER A 138 -8.48 -14.46 -16.20
C SER A 138 -9.40 -15.49 -16.86
N ALA A 139 -8.90 -16.12 -17.91
CA ALA A 139 -9.68 -16.92 -18.86
C ALA A 139 -10.34 -18.11 -18.12
N PRO A 140 -11.33 -18.82 -18.71
CA PRO A 140 -11.94 -20.02 -18.13
C PRO A 140 -10.95 -21.07 -17.57
N ARG A 141 -9.69 -21.06 -18.04
CA ARG A 141 -8.59 -21.89 -17.54
C ARG A 141 -8.14 -21.59 -16.12
N ASP A 142 -8.10 -20.32 -15.70
CA ASP A 142 -7.74 -19.96 -14.33
C ASP A 142 -8.85 -20.31 -13.34
N ARG A 143 -10.11 -20.17 -13.76
CA ARG A 143 -11.26 -20.64 -12.97
C ARG A 143 -11.20 -22.15 -12.76
N LEU A 144 -10.84 -22.90 -13.80
CA LEU A 144 -10.63 -24.35 -13.70
C LEU A 144 -9.43 -24.69 -12.81
N ALA A 145 -8.29 -24.00 -12.96
CA ALA A 145 -7.11 -24.20 -12.13
C ALA A 145 -7.37 -23.89 -10.64
N ARG A 146 -8.22 -22.90 -10.35
CA ARG A 146 -8.68 -22.55 -9.00
C ARG A 146 -9.56 -23.66 -8.40
N VAL A 147 -10.47 -24.22 -9.19
CA VAL A 147 -11.31 -25.36 -8.77
C VAL A 147 -10.45 -26.60 -8.53
N GLU A 148 -9.50 -26.91 -9.41
CA GLU A 148 -8.58 -28.02 -9.25
C GLU A 148 -7.65 -27.85 -8.04
N ALA A 149 -7.19 -26.62 -7.76
CA ALA A 149 -6.40 -26.32 -6.56
C ALA A 149 -7.22 -26.50 -5.28
N LEU A 150 -8.50 -26.12 -5.29
CA LEU A 150 -9.40 -26.32 -4.16
C LEU A 150 -9.69 -27.81 -3.92
N GLU A 151 -9.91 -28.58 -4.97
CA GLU A 151 -10.12 -30.03 -4.88
C GLU A 151 -8.86 -30.76 -4.39
N ARG A 152 -7.66 -30.37 -4.84
CA ARG A 152 -6.39 -30.89 -4.28
C ARG A 152 -6.21 -30.55 -2.81
N ALA A 153 -6.56 -29.33 -2.40
CA ALA A 153 -6.48 -28.93 -0.99
C ALA A 153 -7.46 -29.72 -0.11
N LYS A 154 -8.68 -29.98 -0.60
CA LYS A 154 -9.66 -30.84 0.08
C LYS A 154 -9.17 -32.28 0.20
N ALA A 155 -8.61 -32.85 -0.87
CA ALA A 155 -8.07 -34.20 -0.87
C ALA A 155 -6.89 -34.35 0.10
N ALA A 156 -5.96 -33.39 0.13
CA ALA A 156 -4.85 -33.37 1.07
C ALA A 156 -5.33 -33.27 2.53
N ARG A 157 -6.38 -32.47 2.78
CA ARG A 157 -6.99 -32.34 4.10
C ARG A 157 -7.72 -33.62 4.54
N ALA A 158 -8.40 -34.31 3.63
CA ALA A 158 -9.03 -35.60 3.90
C ALA A 158 -8.01 -36.71 4.18
N ALA A 159 -6.89 -36.75 3.45
CA ALA A 159 -5.80 -37.70 3.68
C ALA A 159 -5.11 -37.48 5.05
N ALA A 160 -4.96 -36.23 5.48
CA ALA A 160 -4.42 -35.90 6.80
C ALA A 160 -5.37 -36.25 7.96
N GLN A 161 -6.68 -36.43 7.69
CA GLN A 161 -7.70 -36.74 8.68
C GLN A 161 -7.94 -38.24 8.90
N HIS A 162 -7.33 -39.13 8.10
CA HIS A 162 -7.36 -40.58 8.33
C HIS A 162 -5.98 -41.12 8.72
N PRO A 163 -5.65 -41.18 10.03
CA PRO A 163 -4.53 -41.98 10.52
C PRO A 163 -4.78 -43.46 10.23
N ARG A 164 -3.82 -44.08 9.56
CA ARG A 164 -3.75 -45.50 9.19
C ARG A 164 -3.88 -46.40 10.42
N GLU A 165 -5.09 -46.84 10.72
CA GLU A 165 -5.35 -47.90 11.71
C GLU A 165 -5.05 -49.27 11.07
N LEU A 166 -3.77 -49.63 11.06
CA LEU A 166 -3.33 -51.02 10.89
C LEU A 166 -2.29 -51.31 11.97
N ARG A 167 -2.77 -51.61 13.19
CA ARG A 167 -1.97 -52.25 14.24
C ARG A 167 -1.87 -53.74 13.92
N GLU A 168 -0.70 -54.17 13.49
CA GLU A 168 -0.33 -55.59 13.39
C GLU A 168 -0.25 -56.25 14.78
N PRO A 169 -0.59 -57.55 14.92
CA PRO A 169 -0.50 -58.25 16.19
C PRO A 169 0.95 -58.60 16.55
N VAL A 170 1.23 -58.41 17.85
CA VAL A 170 2.45 -58.74 18.60
C VAL A 170 3.00 -60.14 18.30
N ARG A 171 4.33 -60.25 18.14
CA ARG A 171 5.09 -61.45 18.52
C ARG A 171 6.26 -61.08 19.42
N VAL A 172 6.28 -61.73 20.58
CA VAL A 172 7.37 -61.76 21.56
C VAL A 172 8.36 -62.85 21.16
N SER A 173 9.68 -62.62 21.28
CA SER A 173 10.66 -63.65 21.71
C SER A 173 12.02 -63.06 22.05
N ALA A 174 12.75 -63.80 22.88
CA ALA A 174 13.67 -63.38 23.94
C ALA A 174 15.18 -63.40 23.60
N THR A 175 15.93 -62.58 24.36
CA THR A 175 17.25 -62.74 25.03
C THR A 175 18.38 -63.59 24.41
N VAL A 176 19.59 -63.01 24.31
CA VAL A 176 20.88 -63.41 24.97
C VAL A 176 22.10 -62.73 24.30
N ALA A 177 23.00 -62.15 25.10
CA ALA A 177 24.35 -61.65 24.74
C ALA A 177 25.42 -62.70 25.15
N PRO A 178 26.73 -62.65 24.74
CA PRO A 178 27.66 -61.61 25.23
C PRO A 178 28.92 -61.23 24.37
N ARG A 179 29.43 -60.00 24.63
CA ARG A 179 30.83 -59.54 24.87
C ARG A 179 32.03 -59.91 23.95
N ALA A 180 32.75 -58.89 23.44
CA ALA A 180 34.16 -58.54 23.76
C ALA A 180 34.70 -57.28 23.02
N LEU A 181 35.47 -56.44 23.73
CA LEU A 181 36.32 -55.29 23.32
C LEU A 181 37.81 -55.74 23.34
N PRO A 182 38.88 -54.95 23.02
CA PRO A 182 39.00 -53.48 22.78
C PRO A 182 40.00 -53.04 21.66
N SER A 183 40.08 -51.73 21.35
CA SER A 183 41.32 -50.91 21.47
C SER A 183 41.13 -49.49 20.91
N ALA A 184 41.50 -48.50 21.72
CA ALA A 184 41.83 -47.12 21.37
C ALA A 184 43.39 -46.97 21.46
N PRO A 185 44.09 -45.84 21.13
CA PRO A 185 43.69 -44.45 21.41
C PRO A 185 44.24 -43.38 20.41
N ALA A 186 44.22 -42.12 20.87
CA ALA A 186 44.80 -40.86 20.36
C ALA A 186 43.81 -39.97 19.56
N GLN A 187 43.07 -39.09 20.23
CA GLN A 187 43.43 -37.73 20.68
C GLN A 187 43.81 -36.78 19.54
N SER A 188 42.96 -35.75 19.33
CA SER A 188 43.35 -34.34 19.25
C SER A 188 42.10 -33.46 19.15
N GLU A 189 41.82 -32.74 20.23
CA GLU A 189 41.06 -31.48 20.24
C GLU A 189 41.99 -30.35 19.75
N PRO A 190 41.47 -29.26 19.18
CA PRO A 190 41.10 -28.13 20.04
C PRO A 190 39.81 -27.38 19.62
N ALA A 191 39.13 -26.82 20.62
CA ALA A 191 38.16 -25.74 20.51
C ALA A 191 38.85 -24.36 20.31
N PRO A 192 38.14 -23.21 20.39
CA PRO A 192 37.15 -22.69 19.47
C PRO A 192 37.62 -21.34 18.87
N ALA A 193 37.31 -21.06 17.59
CA ALA A 193 37.48 -19.71 17.05
C ALA A 193 36.16 -18.93 17.18
N SER A 194 36.16 -18.00 18.13
CA SER A 194 35.15 -16.95 18.30
C SER A 194 34.91 -16.22 16.99
N SER A 195 33.75 -16.44 16.36
CA SER A 195 33.27 -15.57 15.30
C SER A 195 32.61 -14.36 15.95
N VAL A 196 33.39 -13.29 16.02
CA VAL A 196 32.95 -11.93 16.37
C VAL A 196 31.96 -11.49 15.31
N TRP A 197 30.67 -11.54 15.62
CA TRP A 197 29.65 -10.87 14.82
C TRP A 197 29.83 -9.37 15.02
N THR A 198 30.30 -8.70 13.97
CA THR A 198 30.33 -7.24 13.92
C THR A 198 28.90 -6.77 13.71
N GLU A 199 28.31 -6.22 14.77
CA GLU A 199 27.05 -5.48 14.72
C GLU A 199 27.24 -4.29 13.76
N SER A 200 26.72 -4.42 12.54
CA SER A 200 26.66 -3.32 11.60
C SER A 200 25.54 -2.39 12.04
N THR A 201 25.93 -1.29 12.66
CA THR A 201 25.09 -0.15 13.02
C THR A 201 24.37 0.36 11.76
N PRO A 202 23.03 0.45 11.73
CA PRO A 202 22.37 1.22 10.69
C PRO A 202 22.66 2.70 10.95
N VAL A 203 23.47 3.30 10.10
CA VAL A 203 23.61 4.76 10.03
C VAL A 203 22.23 5.34 9.70
N ALA A 204 21.70 6.13 10.63
CA ALA A 204 20.54 6.96 10.41
C ALA A 204 20.81 7.82 9.18
N THR A 205 20.06 7.59 8.10
CA THR A 205 20.11 8.45 6.92
C THR A 205 19.34 9.72 7.29
N PRO A 206 19.99 10.89 7.36
CA PRO A 206 19.28 12.13 7.60
C PRO A 206 18.41 12.42 6.38
N TRP A 207 17.10 12.50 6.60
CA TRP A 207 16.15 13.03 5.64
C TRP A 207 16.68 14.35 5.11
N LEU A 208 16.88 14.40 3.79
CA LEU A 208 17.29 15.61 3.09
C LEU A 208 16.27 16.70 3.42
N GLN A 209 16.75 17.74 4.10
CA GLN A 209 16.02 18.99 4.26
C GLN A 209 15.59 19.49 2.87
N PRO A 210 14.36 20.00 2.72
CA PRO A 210 14.01 20.70 1.49
C PRO A 210 14.95 21.91 1.33
N PRO A 211 15.45 22.20 0.12
CA PRO A 211 16.24 23.40 -0.10
C PRO A 211 15.41 24.62 0.29
N ARG A 212 16.02 25.49 1.11
CA ARG A 212 15.55 26.82 1.44
C ARG A 212 15.11 27.51 0.15
N ALA A 213 13.83 27.85 0.04
CA ALA A 213 13.31 28.65 -1.04
C ALA A 213 14.03 30.01 -1.02
N GLU A 214 14.94 30.24 -1.97
CA GLU A 214 15.29 31.60 -2.37
C GLU A 214 14.08 32.23 -3.07
N PRO A 215 13.81 33.53 -2.82
CA PRO A 215 12.67 34.20 -3.42
C PRO A 215 12.88 34.33 -4.92
N HIS A 216 12.19 33.51 -5.70
CA HIS A 216 12.08 33.69 -7.14
C HIS A 216 11.20 34.93 -7.39
N ALA A 217 11.78 35.95 -7.98
CA ALA A 217 11.08 37.13 -8.44
C ALA A 217 9.95 36.74 -9.42
N PRO A 218 8.77 37.38 -9.36
CA PRO A 218 7.68 37.07 -10.29
C PRO A 218 8.05 37.57 -11.71
N PRO A 219 7.97 36.74 -12.75
CA PRO A 219 7.92 37.26 -14.10
C PRO A 219 6.52 37.84 -14.35
N TYR A 220 6.50 39.13 -14.68
CA TYR A 220 5.41 39.85 -15.35
C TYR A 220 4.24 40.37 -14.48
N SER A 221 4.36 41.63 -14.06
CA SER A 221 3.19 42.46 -13.75
C SER A 221 2.51 42.89 -15.06
N ALA A 222 1.26 42.48 -15.26
CA ALA A 222 0.41 43.08 -16.29
C ALA A 222 0.09 44.55 -15.90
N PRO A 223 0.16 45.52 -16.82
CA PRO A 223 -0.24 46.90 -16.51
C PRO A 223 -1.75 46.99 -16.27
N LEU A 224 -2.13 47.65 -15.17
CA LEU A 224 -3.51 48.00 -14.84
C LEU A 224 -4.16 48.82 -15.97
N PRO A 225 -5.45 48.60 -16.31
CA PRO A 225 -6.16 49.48 -17.23
C PRO A 225 -6.28 50.88 -16.60
N GLN A 226 -5.69 51.87 -17.28
CA GLN A 226 -5.82 53.29 -16.98
C GLN A 226 -7.31 53.68 -17.02
N ARG A 227 -7.81 54.22 -15.90
CA ARG A 227 -9.18 54.72 -15.78
C ARG A 227 -9.29 56.03 -16.57
N VAL A 228 -9.95 56.02 -17.71
CA VAL A 228 -10.22 57.22 -18.52
C VAL A 228 -11.19 58.13 -17.72
N PRO A 229 -10.89 59.43 -17.54
CA PRO A 229 -11.82 60.36 -16.90
C PRO A 229 -13.01 60.67 -17.80
N SER A 230 -14.21 60.67 -17.22
CA SER A 230 -15.47 61.03 -17.89
C SER A 230 -15.47 62.49 -18.36
N PRO A 231 -16.09 62.82 -19.52
CA PRO A 231 -16.26 64.21 -19.94
C PRO A 231 -17.33 64.94 -19.10
N PRO A 232 -17.25 66.28 -18.98
CA PRO A 232 -18.23 67.07 -18.23
C PRO A 232 -19.57 67.15 -18.98
N PRO A 233 -20.70 67.34 -18.26
CA PRO A 233 -22.01 67.49 -18.88
C PRO A 233 -22.14 68.82 -19.64
N VAL A 234 -22.89 68.78 -20.74
CA VAL A 234 -23.33 69.94 -21.56
C VAL A 234 -24.49 70.65 -20.88
#